data_AF-A0A117MMC2-F1
#
_entry.id   AF-A0A117MMC2-F1
#
_cell.length_a   1.000
_cell.length_b   1.000
_cell.length_c   1.000
_cell.angle_alpha   90.00
_cell.angle_beta   90.00
_cell.angle_gamma   90.00
#
_symmetry.space_group_name_H-M   'P 1'
#
loop_
_entity.id
_entity.type
_entity.pdbx_description
1 polymer ?
#
loop_
_entity_poly.entity_id
_entity_poly.type
_entity_poly.pdbx_seq_one_letter_code
_entity_poly.pdbx_strand_id
1 'polypeptide(L)'
;MSGQEPSTTARGPLRPRRVMRLVALLLAATLALCLAALLLSSGDSSDPRSVGEPPPEPSVFEEVESKLNSLVTARATWQVPRSLVVDQPERIGLMVGEGPSLAARIDDLIRESVPRAAGEVKVGPDVRVSLLADRGDADIEPSESVNQSTGEEVALLWTWIVRAKHPADTMQFTAHFEVPSDKHTFPVDLPLVMRVERTVGYTVRQVFVNWQTLSAIAVAAAGVVAWLTKRRWSTGLTLNRERPSRRRLKSFRAGQRRGGNR
;
A
#
# COMPACT_ATOMS: atom_id res chain seq x y z
N MET A 1 55.13 -29.43 -5.36
CA MET A 1 54.80 -28.36 -4.40
C MET A 1 53.30 -28.38 -4.22
N SER A 2 52.88 -28.76 -3.01
CA SER A 2 51.49 -28.86 -2.57
C SER A 2 50.90 -27.47 -2.33
N GLY A 3 49.59 -27.33 -2.57
CA GLY A 3 48.80 -26.12 -2.26
C GLY A 3 47.40 -26.24 -2.87
N GLN A 4 46.51 -27.04 -2.30
CA GLN A 4 45.50 -26.67 -1.29
C GLN A 4 44.28 -25.97 -1.93
N GLU A 5 43.25 -26.77 -2.23
CA GLU A 5 41.93 -26.35 -2.70
C GLU A 5 41.11 -25.73 -1.54
N PRO A 6 40.46 -24.57 -1.70
CA PRO A 6 39.44 -24.12 -0.78
C PRO A 6 38.09 -24.76 -1.11
N SER A 7 37.67 -25.60 -0.16
CA SER A 7 36.39 -26.28 -0.02
C SER A 7 35.17 -25.38 -0.18
N THR A 8 34.22 -25.85 -0.99
CA THR A 8 32.90 -25.28 -1.25
C THR A 8 31.97 -25.49 -0.04
N THR A 9 31.69 -24.42 0.70
CA THR A 9 30.74 -24.45 1.83
C THR A 9 29.30 -24.28 1.33
N ALA A 10 28.54 -25.38 1.35
CA ALA A 10 27.11 -25.40 1.08
C ALA A 10 26.33 -24.62 2.17
N ARG A 11 25.57 -23.59 1.75
CA ARG A 11 24.59 -22.91 2.60
C ARG A 11 23.21 -23.55 2.39
N GLY A 12 22.73 -24.24 3.43
CA GLY A 12 21.42 -24.89 3.46
C GLY A 12 20.25 -23.89 3.59
N PRO A 13 19.03 -24.31 3.22
CA PRO A 13 17.83 -23.49 3.32
C PRO A 13 17.43 -23.25 4.78
N LEU A 14 17.21 -21.97 5.13
CA LEU A 14 16.75 -21.53 6.44
C LEU A 14 15.31 -22.00 6.68
N ARG A 15 15.14 -22.86 7.69
CA ARG A 15 13.85 -23.43 8.12
C ARG A 15 12.96 -22.34 8.75
N PRO A 16 11.71 -22.12 8.29
CA PRO A 16 10.81 -21.06 8.78
C PRO A 16 10.16 -21.33 10.16
N ARG A 17 10.56 -22.37 10.89
CA ARG A 17 9.86 -22.81 12.11
C ARG A 17 10.25 -22.10 13.42
N ARG A 18 11.25 -21.21 13.42
CA ARG A 18 11.72 -20.56 14.66
C ARG A 18 11.23 -19.13 14.89
N VAL A 19 10.76 -18.42 13.86
CA VAL A 19 10.31 -17.02 13.99
C VAL A 19 8.91 -16.93 14.59
N MET A 20 8.06 -17.94 14.37
CA MET A 20 6.66 -17.94 14.82
C MET A 20 6.50 -18.12 16.35
N ARG A 21 7.52 -18.63 17.06
CA ARG A 21 7.48 -18.77 18.53
C ARG A 21 7.87 -17.48 19.27
N LEU A 22 8.60 -16.56 18.64
CA LEU A 22 8.99 -15.28 19.24
C LEU A 22 7.84 -14.26 19.18
N VAL A 23 7.02 -14.29 18.12
CA VAL A 23 5.85 -13.40 17.99
C VAL A 23 4.71 -13.80 18.95
N ALA A 24 4.53 -15.11 19.19
CA ALA A 24 3.50 -15.60 20.12
C ALA A 24 3.82 -15.26 21.60
N LEU A 25 5.09 -15.16 21.99
CA LEU A 25 5.49 -14.79 23.35
C LEU A 25 5.37 -13.29 23.64
N LEU A 26 5.49 -12.43 22.62
CA LEU A 26 5.33 -10.97 22.77
C LEU A 26 3.87 -10.52 22.91
N LEU A 27 2.91 -11.28 22.35
CA LEU A 27 1.47 -10.99 22.46
C LEU A 27 0.87 -11.41 23.82
N ALA A 28 1.48 -12.37 24.52
CA ALA A 28 1.01 -12.80 25.84
C ALA A 28 1.44 -11.83 26.96
N ALA A 29 2.53 -11.09 26.78
CA ALA A 29 3.05 -10.16 27.80
C ALA A 29 2.28 -8.83 27.87
N THR A 30 1.64 -8.39 26.77
CA THR A 30 0.88 -7.13 26.74
C THR A 30 -0.53 -7.26 27.32
N LEU A 31 -1.12 -8.45 27.31
CA LEU A 31 -2.48 -8.68 27.82
C LEU A 31 -2.55 -8.77 29.36
N ALA A 32 -1.42 -9.03 30.02
CA ALA A 32 -1.32 -9.06 31.48
C ALA A 32 -1.14 -7.66 32.11
N LEU A 33 -0.73 -6.65 31.34
CA LEU A 33 -0.50 -5.29 31.86
C LEU A 33 -1.77 -4.41 31.87
N CYS A 34 -2.82 -4.76 31.10
CA CYS A 34 -4.07 -4.00 31.07
C CYS A 34 -5.10 -4.41 32.14
N LEU A 35 -4.92 -5.53 32.83
CA LEU A 35 -5.89 -5.97 33.85
C LEU A 35 -5.66 -5.38 35.25
N ALA A 36 -4.57 -4.63 35.46
CA ALA A 36 -4.21 -4.07 36.77
C ALA A 36 -4.73 -2.63 37.01
N ALA A 37 -5.45 -2.03 36.06
CA ALA A 37 -5.95 -0.65 36.16
C ALA A 37 -7.44 -0.51 36.55
N LEU A 38 -8.13 -1.61 36.89
CA LEU A 38 -9.58 -1.62 37.15
C LEU A 38 -10.00 -1.80 38.61
N LEU A 39 -9.07 -1.75 39.57
CA LEU A 39 -9.39 -1.91 40.99
C LEU A 39 -8.67 -0.84 41.81
N LEU A 40 -9.28 0.35 41.95
CA LEU A 40 -9.12 1.28 43.08
C LEU A 40 -9.89 2.58 42.77
N SER A 41 -11.19 2.60 43.06
CA SER A 41 -11.86 3.81 43.52
C SER A 41 -13.15 3.43 44.24
N SER A 42 -13.12 3.52 45.56
CA SER A 42 -14.26 3.28 46.45
C SER A 42 -14.21 4.34 47.54
N GLY A 43 -15.38 4.89 47.89
CA GLY A 43 -15.59 5.87 48.95
C GLY A 43 -15.83 7.27 48.38
N ASP A 44 -16.87 8.01 48.76
CA ASP A 44 -17.46 8.08 50.09
C ASP A 44 -18.92 8.54 50.04
N SER A 45 -19.70 8.11 51.03
CA SER A 45 -21.12 8.41 51.18
C SER A 45 -21.29 9.56 52.17
N SER A 46 -22.01 10.63 51.81
CA SER A 46 -22.53 11.58 52.80
C SER A 46 -23.85 12.22 52.37
N ASP A 47 -24.87 11.86 53.14
CA ASP A 47 -26.07 12.57 53.59
C ASP A 47 -27.15 13.16 52.66
N PRO A 48 -28.44 13.00 53.05
CA PRO A 48 -29.59 13.51 52.33
C PRO A 48 -29.97 14.93 52.77
N ARG A 49 -30.15 15.85 51.80
CA ARG A 49 -30.89 17.10 52.00
C ARG A 49 -31.90 17.31 50.88
N SER A 50 -33.16 17.14 51.25
CA SER A 50 -34.36 17.59 50.57
C SER A 50 -34.29 19.10 50.28
N VAL A 51 -34.31 19.54 49.01
CA VAL A 51 -34.98 20.75 48.51
C VAL A 51 -35.13 20.65 46.96
N GLY A 52 -36.37 20.63 46.46
CA GLY A 52 -36.74 20.99 45.07
C GLY A 52 -36.56 19.89 44.02
N GLU A 53 -37.67 19.36 43.52
CA GLU A 53 -37.71 18.48 42.35
C GLU A 53 -37.12 19.23 41.13
N PRO A 54 -35.94 18.83 40.62
CA PRO A 54 -35.39 19.41 39.40
C PRO A 54 -36.27 18.98 38.22
N PRO A 55 -36.40 19.82 37.17
CA PRO A 55 -37.09 19.40 35.95
C PRO A 55 -36.52 18.07 35.46
N PRO A 56 -37.34 17.14 34.94
CA PRO A 56 -36.86 15.85 34.48
C PRO A 56 -35.71 16.07 33.49
N GLU A 57 -34.55 15.48 33.77
CA GLU A 57 -33.43 15.50 32.84
C GLU A 57 -33.94 14.92 31.50
N PRO A 58 -33.71 15.61 30.37
CA PRO A 58 -34.12 15.09 29.09
C PRO A 58 -33.49 13.72 28.92
N SER A 59 -34.30 12.76 28.48
CA SER A 59 -33.76 11.42 28.27
C SER A 59 -32.69 11.50 27.19
N VAL A 60 -31.62 10.69 27.29
CA VAL A 60 -30.55 10.63 26.27
C VAL A 60 -31.12 10.43 24.86
N PHE A 61 -32.30 9.81 24.74
CA PHE A 61 -33.02 9.65 23.48
C PHE A 61 -33.60 10.95 22.93
N GLU A 62 -34.17 11.81 23.77
CA GLU A 62 -34.72 13.13 23.35
C GLU A 62 -33.61 14.08 22.88
N GLU A 63 -32.44 14.07 23.51
CA GLU A 63 -31.28 14.87 23.07
C GLU A 63 -30.76 14.39 21.70
N VAL A 64 -30.67 13.07 21.50
CA VAL A 64 -30.27 12.47 20.22
C VAL A 64 -31.29 12.80 19.14
N GLU A 65 -32.58 12.68 19.44
CA GLU A 65 -33.65 12.99 18.49
C GLU A 65 -33.70 14.48 18.15
N SER A 66 -33.54 15.37 19.14
CA SER A 66 -33.42 16.81 18.92
C SER A 66 -32.24 17.15 18.01
N LYS A 67 -31.06 16.55 18.24
CA LYS A 67 -29.89 16.74 17.39
C LYS A 67 -30.09 16.18 15.98
N LEU A 68 -30.67 14.99 15.84
CA LEU A 68 -30.99 14.41 14.54
C LEU A 68 -32.01 15.26 13.77
N ASN A 69 -32.96 15.86 14.46
CA ASN A 69 -33.94 16.78 13.88
C ASN A 69 -33.33 18.14 13.51
N SER A 70 -32.22 18.53 14.13
CA SER A 70 -31.44 19.72 13.74
C SER A 70 -30.55 19.49 12.52
N LEU A 71 -30.36 18.25 12.07
CA LEU A 71 -29.59 17.95 10.87
C LEU A 71 -30.37 18.34 9.62
N VAL A 72 -29.71 19.06 8.72
CA VAL A 72 -30.29 19.44 7.44
C VAL A 72 -29.94 18.37 6.41
N THR A 73 -30.95 17.90 5.67
CA THR A 73 -30.75 17.05 4.50
C THR A 73 -30.30 17.92 3.33
N ALA A 74 -29.09 17.66 2.81
CA ALA A 74 -28.52 18.43 1.72
C ALA A 74 -27.92 17.49 0.66
N ARG A 75 -27.88 17.97 -0.59
CA ARG A 75 -27.27 17.24 -1.71
C ARG A 75 -25.76 17.33 -1.62
N ALA A 76 -25.11 16.18 -1.78
CA ALA A 76 -23.67 16.06 -1.86
C ALA A 76 -23.22 15.91 -3.33
N THR A 77 -22.18 16.65 -3.70
CA THR A 77 -21.59 16.64 -5.04
C THR A 77 -20.07 16.55 -4.94
N TRP A 78 -19.50 15.53 -5.57
CA TRP A 78 -18.07 15.39 -5.76
C TRP A 78 -17.56 16.36 -6.81
N GLN A 79 -16.44 17.00 -6.54
CA GLN A 79 -15.68 17.83 -7.46
C GLN A 79 -14.35 17.15 -7.71
N VAL A 80 -14.22 16.53 -8.88
CA VAL A 80 -13.10 15.64 -9.18
C VAL A 80 -12.52 15.92 -10.56
N PRO A 81 -11.22 15.69 -10.80
CA PRO A 81 -10.70 15.70 -12.15
C PRO A 81 -11.32 14.56 -12.97
N ARG A 82 -11.16 14.61 -14.30
CA ARG A 82 -11.69 13.56 -15.19
C ARG A 82 -11.08 12.18 -14.90
N SER A 83 -9.78 12.17 -14.63
CA SER A 83 -8.98 10.99 -14.29
C SER A 83 -7.88 11.40 -13.31
N LEU A 84 -7.38 10.43 -12.54
CA LEU A 84 -6.19 10.62 -11.72
C LEU A 84 -4.97 10.15 -12.52
N VAL A 85 -3.82 10.77 -12.28
CA VAL A 85 -2.57 10.38 -12.93
C VAL A 85 -1.65 9.74 -11.89
N VAL A 86 -1.05 8.59 -12.22
CA VAL A 86 -0.15 7.89 -11.29
C VAL A 86 1.01 8.80 -10.86
N ASP A 87 1.32 8.78 -9.55
CA ASP A 87 2.35 9.56 -8.87
C ASP A 87 2.13 11.09 -8.90
N GLN A 88 1.01 11.59 -9.44
CA GLN A 88 0.67 13.01 -9.42
C GLN A 88 -0.33 13.32 -8.30
N PRO A 89 -0.05 14.31 -7.44
CA PRO A 89 -1.01 14.77 -6.44
C PRO A 89 -2.11 15.57 -7.13
N GLU A 90 -3.34 15.09 -7.02
CA GLU A 90 -4.53 15.75 -7.54
C GLU A 90 -5.46 16.14 -6.40
N ARG A 91 -6.13 17.28 -6.52
CA ARG A 91 -7.09 17.71 -5.51
C ARG A 91 -8.48 17.22 -5.89
N ILE A 92 -9.18 16.63 -4.92
CA ILE A 92 -10.61 16.35 -5.03
C ILE A 92 -11.37 17.03 -3.91
N GLY A 93 -12.64 17.31 -4.15
CA GLY A 93 -13.50 17.98 -3.20
C GLY A 93 -14.86 17.30 -3.07
N LEU A 94 -15.47 17.46 -1.91
CA LEU A 94 -16.85 17.10 -1.67
C LEU A 94 -17.58 18.33 -1.17
N MET A 95 -18.59 18.72 -1.93
CA MET A 95 -19.48 19.83 -1.62
C MET A 95 -20.79 19.28 -1.07
N VAL A 96 -21.32 19.88 -0.03
CA VAL A 96 -22.66 19.61 0.48
C VAL A 96 -23.45 20.91 0.52
N GLY A 97 -24.59 20.93 -0.18
CA GLY A 97 -25.41 22.11 -0.42
C GLY A 97 -24.98 22.93 -1.64
N GLU A 98 -25.57 24.11 -1.79
CA GLU A 98 -25.33 25.03 -2.91
C GLU A 98 -25.07 26.43 -2.37
N GLY A 99 -24.10 27.14 -2.93
CA GLY A 99 -23.79 28.52 -2.54
C GLY A 99 -22.81 29.19 -3.52
N PRO A 100 -23.05 30.44 -3.94
CA PRO A 100 -22.21 31.10 -4.96
C PRO A 100 -20.78 31.34 -4.47
N SER A 101 -20.59 31.59 -3.17
CA SER A 101 -19.27 31.72 -2.53
C SER A 101 -18.49 30.39 -2.56
N LEU A 102 -19.19 29.27 -2.42
CA LEU A 102 -18.59 27.95 -2.36
C LEU A 102 -18.19 27.47 -3.76
N ALA A 103 -19.02 27.73 -4.76
CA ALA A 103 -18.70 27.47 -6.17
C ALA A 103 -17.43 28.22 -6.60
N ALA A 104 -17.32 29.52 -6.27
CA ALA A 104 -16.12 30.31 -6.57
C ALA A 104 -14.86 29.76 -5.86
N ARG A 105 -14.99 29.26 -4.63
CA ARG A 105 -13.88 28.64 -3.89
C ARG A 105 -13.47 27.31 -4.49
N ILE A 106 -14.42 26.50 -4.99
CA ILE A 106 -14.14 25.24 -5.69
C ILE A 106 -13.36 25.50 -6.97
N ASP A 107 -13.79 26.46 -7.78
CA ASP A 107 -13.14 26.78 -9.04
C ASP A 107 -11.68 27.26 -8.84
N ASP A 108 -11.41 27.94 -7.73
CA ASP A 108 -10.05 28.38 -7.35
C ASP A 108 -9.19 27.20 -6.86
N LEU A 109 -9.76 26.30 -6.04
CA LEU A 109 -9.03 25.18 -5.42
C LEU A 109 -8.81 24.01 -6.38
N ILE A 110 -9.82 23.65 -7.17
CA ILE A 110 -9.85 22.46 -8.02
C ILE A 110 -10.09 22.89 -9.47
N ARG A 111 -9.01 23.27 -10.14
CA ARG A 111 -9.04 23.64 -11.54
C ARG A 111 -9.55 22.47 -12.38
N GLU A 112 -10.43 22.77 -13.33
CA GLU A 112 -11.00 21.79 -14.26
C GLU A 112 -11.77 20.63 -13.58
N SER A 113 -12.37 20.90 -12.41
CA SER A 113 -13.24 19.93 -11.75
C SER A 113 -14.47 19.58 -12.60
N VAL A 114 -14.89 18.32 -12.52
CA VAL A 114 -16.12 17.82 -13.10
C VAL A 114 -17.04 17.42 -11.94
N PRO A 115 -18.22 18.03 -11.81
CA PRO A 115 -19.17 17.69 -10.76
C PRO A 115 -19.73 16.28 -10.99
N ARG A 116 -19.81 15.48 -9.93
CA ARG A 116 -20.47 14.18 -9.92
C ARG A 116 -21.39 14.06 -8.71
N ALA A 117 -22.64 13.68 -8.92
CA ALA A 117 -23.59 13.50 -7.83
C ALA A 117 -23.10 12.42 -6.85
N ALA A 118 -23.14 12.72 -5.55
CA ALA A 118 -22.75 11.80 -4.48
C ALA A 118 -23.95 11.24 -3.71
N GLY A 119 -25.11 11.92 -3.77
CA GLY A 119 -26.34 11.53 -3.08
C GLY A 119 -26.85 12.64 -2.16
N GLU A 120 -27.73 12.28 -1.24
CA GLU A 120 -28.21 13.17 -0.17
C GLU A 120 -27.67 12.71 1.17
N VAL A 121 -27.28 13.67 2.00
CA VAL A 121 -26.71 13.42 3.34
C VAL A 121 -27.36 14.34 4.36
N LYS A 122 -27.50 13.82 5.58
CA LYS A 122 -27.89 14.64 6.74
C LYS A 122 -26.63 15.18 7.39
N VAL A 123 -26.49 16.49 7.40
CA VAL A 123 -25.30 17.17 7.91
C VAL A 123 -25.69 18.25 8.91
N GLY A 124 -24.83 18.45 9.90
CA GLY A 124 -24.90 19.51 10.90
C GLY A 124 -23.64 20.37 10.87
N PRO A 125 -23.56 21.40 11.73
CA PRO A 125 -22.44 22.34 11.76
C PRO A 125 -21.11 21.68 12.14
N ASP A 126 -21.12 20.61 12.94
CA ASP A 126 -19.92 19.97 13.51
C ASP A 126 -19.50 18.67 12.80
N VAL A 127 -19.92 18.48 11.55
CA VAL A 127 -19.62 17.26 10.79
C VAL A 127 -18.14 17.16 10.43
N ARG A 128 -17.56 15.99 10.68
CA ARG A 128 -16.22 15.62 10.22
C ARG A 128 -16.33 14.68 9.04
N VAL A 129 -15.46 14.88 8.04
CA VAL A 129 -15.43 14.02 6.85
C VAL A 129 -14.00 13.57 6.61
N SER A 130 -13.84 12.25 6.51
CA SER A 130 -12.57 11.60 6.18
C SER A 130 -12.71 10.89 4.85
N LEU A 131 -11.72 11.04 3.96
CA LEU A 131 -11.69 10.28 2.71
C LEU A 131 -10.90 8.98 2.91
N LEU A 132 -11.51 7.87 2.53
CA LEU A 132 -10.96 6.53 2.63
C LEU A 132 -10.66 5.96 1.23
N ALA A 133 -9.55 5.25 1.13
CA ALA A 133 -9.19 4.39 0.00
C ALA A 133 -8.28 3.26 0.50
N ASP A 134 -8.03 2.27 -0.35
CA ASP A 134 -7.00 1.27 -0.04
C ASP A 134 -5.62 1.95 0.03
N ARG A 135 -4.92 1.76 1.16
CA ARG A 135 -3.58 2.30 1.40
C ARG A 135 -2.54 1.78 0.42
N GLY A 136 -2.77 0.61 -0.18
CA GLY A 136 -1.96 0.05 -1.25
C GLY A 136 -2.11 0.84 -2.56
N ASP A 137 -3.24 1.50 -2.77
CA ASP A 137 -3.62 2.08 -4.05
C ASP A 137 -3.48 3.60 -4.11
N ALA A 138 -3.72 4.30 -3.00
CA ALA A 138 -3.61 5.75 -2.94
C ALA A 138 -3.05 6.24 -1.60
N ASP A 139 -2.38 7.39 -1.66
CA ASP A 139 -2.13 8.25 -0.49
C ASP A 139 -3.17 9.37 -0.49
N ILE A 140 -3.74 9.65 0.69
CA ILE A 140 -4.74 10.69 0.89
C ILE A 140 -4.25 11.62 1.99
N GLU A 141 -4.25 12.91 1.71
CA GLU A 141 -3.94 13.97 2.66
C GLU A 141 -5.11 14.96 2.74
N PRO A 142 -5.68 15.23 3.92
CA PRO A 142 -6.69 16.28 4.07
C PRO A 142 -6.06 17.64 3.77
N SER A 143 -6.77 18.50 3.04
CA SER A 143 -6.21 19.80 2.66
C SER A 143 -6.98 20.97 3.25
N GLU A 144 -8.27 21.11 2.95
CA GLU A 144 -9.05 22.27 3.41
C GLU A 144 -10.48 21.87 3.70
N SER A 145 -11.05 22.43 4.77
CA SER A 145 -12.47 22.33 5.11
C SER A 145 -13.04 23.72 5.30
N VAL A 146 -14.11 24.04 4.57
CA VAL A 146 -14.82 25.31 4.67
C VAL A 146 -16.24 25.02 5.14
N ASN A 147 -16.65 25.72 6.21
CA ASN A 147 -18.02 25.71 6.69
C ASN A 147 -18.59 27.12 6.58
N GLN A 148 -19.60 27.29 5.72
CA GLN A 148 -20.34 28.54 5.53
C GLN A 148 -21.83 28.34 5.81
N SER A 149 -22.17 27.39 6.69
CA SER A 149 -23.57 27.12 7.02
C SER A 149 -24.20 28.30 7.75
N THR A 150 -25.27 28.86 7.21
CA THR A 150 -26.05 29.94 7.80
C THR A 150 -27.41 29.41 8.23
N GLY A 151 -27.48 28.81 9.42
CA GLY A 151 -28.70 28.40 10.12
C GLY A 151 -29.60 27.40 9.36
N GLU A 152 -30.26 27.87 8.31
CA GLU A 152 -31.14 27.10 7.42
C GLU A 152 -30.42 26.62 6.15
N GLU A 153 -29.41 27.34 5.68
CA GLU A 153 -28.61 26.96 4.51
C GLU A 153 -27.31 26.29 4.93
N VAL A 154 -27.07 25.09 4.42
CA VAL A 154 -25.81 24.36 4.66
C VAL A 154 -24.94 24.46 3.42
N ALA A 155 -23.74 24.99 3.61
CA ALA A 155 -22.74 25.13 2.56
C ALA A 155 -21.38 24.66 3.11
N LEU A 156 -21.07 23.39 2.84
CA LEU A 156 -19.87 22.73 3.35
C LEU A 156 -18.99 22.27 2.19
N LEU A 157 -17.68 22.43 2.33
CA LEU A 157 -16.69 21.95 1.38
C LEU A 157 -15.56 21.27 2.14
N TRP A 158 -15.23 20.05 1.73
CA TRP A 158 -14.01 19.36 2.16
C TRP A 158 -13.16 19.04 0.94
N THR A 159 -11.85 19.19 1.06
CA THR A 159 -10.91 18.86 -0.01
C THR A 159 -9.76 18.00 0.50
N TRP A 160 -9.31 17.10 -0.38
CA TRP A 160 -8.20 16.19 -0.13
C TRP A 160 -7.25 16.22 -1.31
N ILE A 161 -5.96 16.06 -1.02
CA ILE A 161 -4.94 15.79 -2.02
C ILE A 161 -4.79 14.27 -2.10
N VAL A 162 -5.00 13.72 -3.28
CA VAL A 162 -4.96 12.29 -3.57
C VAL A 162 -3.82 12.01 -4.53
N ARG A 163 -2.97 11.04 -4.18
CA ARG A 163 -1.91 10.55 -5.07
C ARG A 163 -2.09 9.06 -5.29
N ALA A 164 -2.43 8.68 -6.53
CA ALA A 164 -2.56 7.28 -6.90
C ALA A 164 -1.17 6.63 -7.09
N LYS A 165 -0.98 5.45 -6.51
CA LYS A 165 0.29 4.69 -6.56
C LYS A 165 0.39 3.76 -7.76
N HIS A 166 -0.76 3.27 -8.23
CA HIS A 166 -0.84 2.27 -9.28
C HIS A 166 -1.89 2.67 -10.32
N PRO A 167 -1.67 2.35 -11.61
CA PRO A 167 -2.71 2.50 -12.62
C PRO A 167 -3.83 1.48 -12.37
N ALA A 168 -5.07 1.93 -12.43
CA ALA A 168 -6.26 1.12 -12.22
C ALA A 168 -7.41 1.65 -13.07
N ASP A 169 -8.18 0.76 -13.69
CA ASP A 169 -9.36 1.17 -14.47
C ASP A 169 -10.46 1.73 -13.57
N THR A 170 -10.54 1.24 -12.33
CA THR A 170 -11.47 1.71 -11.31
C THR A 170 -10.78 1.74 -9.94
N MET A 171 -10.64 2.94 -9.38
CA MET A 171 -10.21 3.19 -8.00
C MET A 171 -11.41 3.71 -7.23
N GLN A 172 -11.67 3.11 -6.07
CA GLN A 172 -12.80 3.44 -5.21
C GLN A 172 -12.33 4.30 -4.05
N PHE A 173 -13.01 5.41 -3.85
CA PHE A 173 -12.87 6.29 -2.72
C PHE A 173 -14.19 6.30 -1.95
N THR A 174 -14.13 6.57 -0.66
CA THR A 174 -15.33 6.69 0.17
C THR A 174 -15.16 7.87 1.12
N ALA A 175 -16.04 8.87 1.04
CA ALA A 175 -16.12 9.87 2.09
C ALA A 175 -16.92 9.29 3.25
N HIS A 176 -16.25 9.15 4.39
CA HIS A 176 -16.81 8.74 5.66
C HIS A 176 -17.18 9.99 6.47
N PHE A 177 -18.48 10.18 6.69
CA PHE A 177 -19.02 11.25 7.51
C PHE A 177 -19.16 10.76 8.94
N GLU A 178 -18.56 11.50 9.86
CA GLU A 178 -18.75 11.35 11.30
C GLU A 178 -19.59 12.53 11.78
N VAL A 179 -20.87 12.27 12.00
CA VAL A 179 -21.77 13.25 12.65
C VAL A 179 -21.70 13.02 14.16
N PRO A 180 -21.08 13.93 14.94
CA PRO A 180 -21.03 13.77 16.38
C PRO A 180 -22.43 13.96 16.98
N SER A 181 -22.94 12.92 17.63
CA SER A 181 -23.99 13.00 18.65
C SER A 181 -23.31 12.69 19.99
N ASP A 182 -23.76 13.27 21.10
CA ASP A 182 -23.00 13.40 22.37
C ASP A 182 -22.27 12.12 22.82
N LYS A 183 -22.83 10.94 22.52
CA LYS A 183 -22.21 9.64 22.79
C LYS A 183 -22.16 8.68 21.59
N HIS A 184 -22.65 9.07 20.42
CA HIS A 184 -22.78 8.19 19.25
C HIS A 184 -22.38 8.91 17.96
N THR A 185 -21.68 8.22 17.07
CA THR A 185 -21.41 8.70 15.71
C THR A 185 -22.26 7.92 14.72
N PHE A 186 -22.94 8.64 13.83
CA PHE A 186 -23.69 8.02 12.72
C PHE A 186 -22.80 8.05 11.48
N PRO A 187 -22.28 6.89 11.03
CA PRO A 187 -21.47 6.84 9.83
C PRO A 187 -22.36 6.97 8.60
N VAL A 188 -21.99 7.87 7.69
CA VAL A 188 -22.57 7.93 6.34
C VAL A 188 -21.44 7.85 5.34
N ASP A 189 -21.54 6.89 4.42
CA ASP A 189 -20.50 6.62 3.43
C ASP A 189 -20.98 7.04 2.04
N LEU A 190 -20.22 7.94 1.41
CA LEU A 190 -20.46 8.34 0.02
C LEU A 190 -19.36 7.76 -0.88
N PRO A 191 -19.70 6.84 -1.80
CA PRO A 191 -18.71 6.27 -2.70
C PRO A 191 -18.37 7.21 -3.86
N LEU A 192 -17.15 7.09 -4.35
CA LEU A 192 -16.66 7.75 -5.55
C LEU A 192 -15.78 6.77 -6.32
N VAL A 193 -16.04 6.60 -7.62
CA VAL A 193 -15.24 5.74 -8.49
C VAL A 193 -14.54 6.60 -9.54
N MET A 194 -13.22 6.44 -9.66
CA MET A 194 -12.40 7.17 -10.62
C MET A 194 -11.47 6.25 -11.37
N ARG A 195 -11.10 6.65 -12.59
CA ARG A 195 -10.07 5.97 -13.37
C ARG A 195 -8.71 6.57 -13.08
N VAL A 196 -7.68 5.73 -13.01
CA VAL A 196 -6.29 6.15 -12.87
C VAL A 196 -5.51 5.85 -14.14
N GLU A 197 -5.02 6.90 -14.79
CA GLU A 197 -4.23 6.83 -16.01
C GLU A 197 -2.76 6.51 -15.75
N ARG A 198 -2.23 5.67 -16.62
CA ARG A 198 -0.82 5.27 -16.57
C ARG A 198 0.06 6.37 -17.15
N THR A 199 1.10 6.78 -16.43
CA THR A 199 2.13 7.66 -16.97
C THR A 199 3.21 6.88 -17.72
N VAL A 200 3.80 7.51 -18.75
CA VAL A 200 4.97 6.98 -19.45
C VAL A 200 6.14 6.79 -18.46
N GLY A 201 6.32 7.75 -17.55
CA GLY A 201 7.33 7.69 -16.49
C GLY A 201 7.18 6.46 -15.58
N TYR A 202 5.96 6.14 -15.15
CA TYR A 202 5.70 4.93 -14.36
C TYR A 202 6.07 3.65 -15.13
N THR A 203 5.73 3.59 -16.42
CA THR A 203 6.05 2.43 -17.27
C THR A 203 7.57 2.26 -17.43
N VAL A 204 8.28 3.34 -17.69
CA VAL A 204 9.74 3.34 -17.82
C VAL A 204 10.41 2.95 -16.50
N ARG A 205 9.92 3.47 -15.36
CA ARG A 205 10.40 3.08 -14.03
C ARG A 205 10.19 1.59 -13.76
N GLN A 206 9.04 1.02 -14.13
CA GLN A 206 8.82 -0.43 -14.00
C GLN A 206 9.80 -1.26 -14.84
N VAL A 207 10.18 -0.77 -16.02
CA VAL A 207 11.21 -1.42 -16.86
C VAL A 207 12.58 -1.37 -16.19
N PHE A 208 12.95 -0.24 -15.60
CA PHE A 208 14.24 -0.09 -14.90
C PHE A 208 14.29 -0.81 -13.55
N VAL A 209 13.20 -0.86 -12.77
CA VAL A 209 13.16 -1.64 -11.52
C VAL A 209 13.32 -3.13 -11.80
N ASN A 210 12.85 -3.59 -12.98
CA ASN A 210 13.10 -4.93 -13.50
C ASN A 210 14.44 -5.06 -14.24
N TRP A 211 15.47 -4.27 -13.87
CA TRP A 211 16.81 -4.38 -14.45
C TRP A 211 17.40 -5.80 -14.34
N GLN A 212 17.04 -6.55 -13.29
CA GLN A 212 17.42 -7.96 -13.17
C GLN A 212 16.85 -8.82 -14.29
N THR A 213 15.62 -8.56 -14.71
CA THR A 213 14.98 -9.24 -15.83
C THR A 213 15.63 -8.84 -17.15
N LEU A 214 15.97 -7.56 -17.32
CA LEU A 214 16.70 -7.08 -18.51
C LEU A 214 18.12 -7.64 -18.59
N SER A 215 18.83 -7.74 -17.47
CA SER A 215 20.18 -8.31 -17.44
C SER A 215 20.17 -9.81 -17.71
N ALA A 216 19.16 -10.54 -17.19
CA ALA A 216 18.97 -11.95 -17.51
C ALA A 216 18.75 -12.18 -19.01
N ILE A 217 17.92 -11.34 -19.66
CA ILE A 217 17.70 -11.39 -21.12
C ILE A 217 19.00 -11.09 -21.86
N ALA A 218 19.75 -10.05 -21.45
CA ALA A 218 21.01 -9.69 -22.08
C ALA A 218 22.07 -10.80 -21.96
N VAL A 219 22.20 -11.43 -20.80
CA VAL A 219 23.13 -12.56 -20.58
C VAL A 219 22.71 -13.78 -21.38
N ALA A 220 21.41 -14.10 -21.45
CA ALA A 220 20.91 -15.18 -22.27
C ALA A 220 21.21 -14.94 -23.77
N ALA A 221 20.97 -13.72 -24.26
CA ALA A 221 21.29 -13.35 -25.64
C ALA A 221 22.80 -13.45 -25.92
N ALA A 222 23.65 -12.94 -25.01
CA ALA A 222 25.10 -13.07 -25.12
C ALA A 222 25.55 -14.53 -25.13
N GLY A 223 24.92 -15.40 -24.31
CA GLY A 223 25.17 -16.84 -24.30
C GLY A 223 24.83 -17.51 -25.62
N VAL A 224 23.69 -17.16 -26.23
CA VAL A 224 23.27 -17.68 -27.55
C VAL A 224 24.23 -17.24 -28.65
N VAL A 225 24.64 -15.96 -28.65
CA VAL A 225 25.60 -15.43 -29.63
C VAL A 225 26.97 -16.08 -29.47
N ALA A 226 27.46 -16.24 -28.23
CA ALA A 226 28.70 -16.95 -27.93
C ALA A 226 28.65 -18.42 -28.36
N TRP A 227 27.51 -19.09 -28.17
CA TRP A 227 27.33 -20.47 -28.63
C TRP A 227 27.30 -20.59 -30.16
N LEU A 228 26.58 -19.70 -30.86
CA LEU A 228 26.51 -19.69 -32.32
C LEU A 228 27.88 -19.40 -32.95
N THR A 229 28.61 -18.42 -32.42
CA THR A 229 29.96 -18.09 -32.89
C THR A 229 30.93 -19.25 -32.64
N LYS A 230 30.89 -19.86 -31.44
CA LYS A 230 31.68 -21.07 -31.14
C LYS A 230 31.35 -22.22 -32.10
N ARG A 231 30.07 -22.49 -32.37
CA ARG A 231 29.61 -23.56 -33.28
C ARG A 231 30.09 -23.32 -34.72
N ARG A 232 30.10 -22.07 -35.17
CA ARG A 232 30.55 -21.71 -36.52
C ARG A 232 32.06 -21.91 -36.71
N TRP A 233 32.86 -21.79 -35.64
CA TRP A 233 34.32 -21.90 -35.71
C TRP A 233 34.84 -23.31 -35.36
N SER A 234 34.11 -24.09 -34.55
CA SER A 234 34.51 -25.46 -34.20
C SER A 234 34.35 -26.47 -35.35
N THR A 235 33.52 -26.18 -36.34
CA THR A 235 33.24 -27.10 -37.46
C THR A 235 34.37 -27.10 -38.50
N GLY A 236 35.27 -26.10 -38.50
CA GLY A 236 36.38 -26.00 -39.45
C GLY A 236 37.72 -26.59 -38.96
N LEU A 237 37.85 -26.93 -37.68
CA LEU A 237 39.14 -27.30 -37.08
C LEU A 237 39.33 -28.81 -36.83
N THR A 238 38.34 -29.66 -37.11
CA THR A 238 38.45 -31.12 -36.96
C THR A 238 39.08 -31.85 -38.15
N LEU A 239 39.49 -31.16 -39.22
CA LEU A 239 40.16 -31.78 -40.37
C LEU A 239 41.68 -31.97 -40.23
N ASN A 240 42.30 -31.60 -39.11
CA ASN A 240 43.78 -31.64 -39.00
C ASN A 240 44.32 -32.30 -37.72
N ARG A 241 43.55 -33.20 -37.10
CA ARG A 241 43.98 -33.98 -35.92
C ARG A 241 44.03 -35.48 -36.17
N GLU A 242 44.43 -35.88 -37.38
CA GLU A 242 44.97 -37.21 -37.66
C GLU A 242 46.41 -37.08 -38.17
N ARG A 243 47.35 -36.99 -37.22
CA ARG A 243 48.70 -37.51 -37.46
C ARG A 243 48.99 -38.54 -36.38
N PRO A 244 48.73 -39.84 -36.61
CA PRO A 244 49.35 -40.88 -35.83
C PRO A 244 50.86 -40.79 -36.06
N SER A 245 51.58 -40.24 -35.08
CA SER A 245 53.02 -40.30 -35.02
C SER A 245 53.41 -41.77 -34.87
N ARG A 246 53.75 -42.41 -36.01
CA ARG A 246 54.53 -43.65 -36.05
C ARG A 246 55.89 -43.39 -35.40
N ARG A 247 55.95 -43.41 -34.06
CA ARG A 247 57.21 -43.58 -33.32
C ARG A 247 57.62 -45.03 -33.51
N ARG A 248 58.56 -45.22 -34.43
CA ARG A 248 59.42 -46.40 -34.55
C ARG A 248 59.89 -46.83 -33.15
N LEU A 249 59.42 -47.99 -32.71
CA LEU A 249 60.10 -48.80 -31.70
C LEU A 249 61.48 -49.17 -32.26
N LYS A 250 62.53 -48.49 -31.77
CA LYS A 250 63.90 -48.98 -31.90
C LYS A 250 64.20 -49.84 -30.68
N SER A 251 64.47 -51.10 -30.99
CA SER A 251 65.13 -52.13 -30.19
C SER A 251 66.20 -51.63 -29.21
N PHE A 252 66.12 -52.07 -27.95
CA PHE A 252 67.26 -52.25 -27.05
C PHE A 252 66.98 -53.53 -26.22
N ARG A 253 67.49 -54.69 -26.66
CA ARG A 253 68.73 -55.35 -26.18
C ARG A 253 68.62 -55.73 -24.70
N ALA A 254 68.14 -56.93 -24.39
CA ALA A 254 68.92 -58.17 -24.22
C ALA A 254 69.94 -58.10 -23.07
N GLY A 255 69.67 -58.83 -21.99
CA GLY A 255 70.64 -59.08 -20.92
C GLY A 255 70.02 -59.47 -19.58
N GLN A 256 69.39 -60.66 -19.48
CA GLN A 256 69.11 -61.24 -18.16
C GLN A 256 69.59 -62.70 -18.14
N ARG A 257 70.82 -62.85 -17.65
CA ARG A 257 71.54 -64.11 -17.47
C ARG A 257 71.09 -64.76 -16.16
N ARG A 258 70.70 -66.02 -16.29
CA ARG A 258 70.68 -67.11 -15.28
C ARG A 258 71.58 -66.89 -14.04
N GLY A 259 70.95 -67.06 -12.89
CA GLY A 259 71.48 -67.68 -11.67
C GLY A 259 70.24 -68.02 -10.83
N GLY A 260 69.99 -69.21 -10.30
CA GLY A 260 70.87 -70.28 -9.85
C GLY A 260 70.47 -70.60 -8.40
N ASN A 261 70.41 -71.89 -8.05
CA ASN A 261 70.15 -72.48 -6.72
C ASN A 261 68.70 -72.45 -6.20
N ARG A 262 68.23 -73.45 -5.46
CA ARG A 262 68.66 -74.83 -5.16
C ARG A 262 67.39 -75.53 -4.68
#